data_AF-A0A8T4EEJ6-F1
#
_entry.id   AF-A0A8T4EEJ6-F1
#
_cell.length_a   1.000
_cell.length_b   1.000
_cell.length_c   1.000
_cell.angle_alpha   90.00
_cell.angle_beta   90.00
_cell.angle_gamma   90.00
#
_symmetry.space_group_name_H-M   'P 1'
#
loop_
_entity.id
_entity.type
_entity.pdbx_description
1 polymer ?
#
loop_
_entity_poly.entity_id
_entity_poly.type
_entity_poly.pdbx_seq_one_letter_code
_entity_poly.pdbx_strand_id
1 'polypeptide(L)'
;VIEDSVIQEGNFGILLEKVSSVNISEMVFQNLRYGIFASKCSQLKSIHNEYEECDFSIFVQSIDDAIISHCTITKAEYGLYLSSIDDFAVTMNHIEGSKFDGLNLASCTNGNVTHNSIEENQRHGIQLISSDNIRIYDNEIGWNKEENAVDSIGTLPFVPTNLWDDGNSRGNAYSDYSGSGRYKIPGTSGSEDRYPSYILFVASPADMTIEYGEEGYVLWNASALHPDRYHITTNSEVLEGGQWDGGPIQITIPANRYPGEYLYSLHINTTTNRSISDDVHVIIEDTNSPVWVIYPEDQSIEGGERFSYALQASDLSGITEYWVNDTSNFEITNGILRDMHVLSLGDYHLELRAYDAFDNYCFAEIIIAIEDTTPPDISHPPDYEYTLGATGNQIEWTFSDDYPISYEVLQGNDRILEGIWNDTASSLGLNIDGLSIGTHIFTLIIYDAGGNSASDEVTVSVVEDTTTTIETPTSIESSTTQTSTTTDQPDLAFPVLILGTMISTALLAVFILAKREH
;
A
#
# COMPACT_ATOMS: atom_id res chain seq x y z
N VAL A 1 -11.57 -44.70 -50.47
CA VAL A 1 -10.70 -43.75 -49.77
C VAL A 1 -9.90 -43.02 -50.83
N ILE A 2 -9.78 -41.70 -50.71
CA ILE A 2 -8.98 -40.82 -51.55
C ILE A 2 -8.26 -39.90 -50.56
N GLU A 3 -6.93 -39.91 -50.55
CA GLU A 3 -6.15 -39.25 -49.49
C GLU A 3 -4.78 -38.74 -49.95
N ASP A 4 -4.17 -37.88 -49.14
CA ASP A 4 -2.79 -37.38 -49.25
C ASP A 4 -2.43 -36.81 -50.65
N SER A 5 -3.32 -36.01 -51.25
CA SER A 5 -3.16 -35.55 -52.64
C SER A 5 -3.61 -34.11 -52.89
N VAL A 6 -2.94 -33.45 -53.83
CA VAL A 6 -3.30 -32.11 -54.34
C VAL A 6 -4.03 -32.25 -55.68
N ILE A 7 -5.16 -31.58 -55.84
CA ILE A 7 -5.87 -31.44 -57.12
C ILE A 7 -6.10 -29.96 -57.41
N GLN A 8 -5.57 -29.49 -58.54
CA GLN A 8 -5.62 -28.09 -58.94
C GLN A 8 -6.14 -27.94 -60.38
N GLU A 9 -6.74 -26.78 -60.69
CA GLU A 9 -7.13 -26.31 -62.02
C GLU A 9 -8.12 -27.22 -62.78
N GLY A 10 -9.39 -26.81 -62.86
CA GLY A 10 -10.36 -27.51 -63.71
C GLY A 10 -11.82 -27.43 -63.26
N ASN A 11 -12.67 -28.25 -63.88
CA ASN A 11 -14.11 -28.24 -63.60
C ASN A 11 -14.48 -29.06 -62.35
N PHE A 12 -13.79 -30.16 -62.07
CA PHE A 12 -14.09 -31.06 -60.95
C PHE A 12 -12.79 -31.63 -60.39
N GLY A 13 -12.58 -31.53 -59.07
CA GLY A 13 -11.53 -32.27 -58.38
C GLY A 13 -11.95 -33.72 -58.19
N ILE A 14 -13.05 -33.93 -57.45
CA ILE A 14 -13.70 -35.24 -57.29
C ILE A 14 -15.17 -35.15 -57.68
N LEU A 15 -15.60 -36.02 -58.59
CA LEU A 15 -16.99 -36.18 -59.03
C LEU A 15 -17.53 -37.54 -58.55
N LEU A 16 -18.55 -37.51 -57.68
CA LEU A 16 -19.21 -38.70 -57.14
C LEU A 16 -20.68 -38.73 -57.58
N GLU A 17 -21.09 -39.81 -58.25
CA GLU A 17 -22.50 -40.08 -58.55
C GLU A 17 -22.86 -41.52 -58.19
N LYS A 18 -23.90 -41.71 -57.38
CA LYS A 18 -24.46 -43.04 -57.02
C LYS A 18 -23.43 -44.01 -56.40
N VAL A 19 -22.53 -43.48 -55.58
CA VAL A 19 -21.53 -44.25 -54.82
C VAL A 19 -21.85 -44.20 -53.31
N SER A 20 -21.32 -45.14 -52.54
CA SER A 20 -21.53 -45.21 -51.09
C SER A 20 -20.21 -45.43 -50.36
N SER A 21 -20.17 -45.02 -49.08
CA SER A 21 -19.05 -45.22 -48.16
C SER A 21 -17.73 -44.64 -48.68
N VAL A 22 -17.75 -43.37 -49.08
CA VAL A 22 -16.59 -42.66 -49.64
C VAL A 22 -15.93 -41.80 -48.56
N ASN A 23 -14.67 -42.10 -48.23
CA ASN A 23 -13.82 -41.23 -47.41
C ASN A 23 -12.85 -40.44 -48.30
N ILE A 24 -12.79 -39.12 -48.10
CA ILE A 24 -11.88 -38.17 -48.73
C ILE A 24 -11.20 -37.39 -47.61
N SER A 25 -9.88 -37.47 -47.47
CA SER A 25 -9.18 -36.84 -46.35
C SER A 25 -7.74 -36.42 -46.65
N GLU A 26 -7.23 -35.40 -45.97
CA GLU A 26 -5.87 -34.87 -46.19
C GLU A 26 -5.63 -34.43 -47.66
N MET A 27 -6.66 -33.88 -48.30
CA MET A 27 -6.64 -33.41 -49.69
C MET A 27 -6.55 -31.89 -49.78
N VAL A 28 -5.85 -31.38 -50.80
CA VAL A 28 -5.81 -29.94 -51.12
C VAL A 28 -6.46 -29.70 -52.48
N PHE A 29 -7.46 -28.81 -52.52
CA PHE A 29 -8.24 -28.45 -53.71
C PHE A 29 -8.06 -26.98 -54.06
N GLN A 30 -7.54 -26.67 -55.25
CA GLN A 30 -7.20 -25.29 -55.65
C GLN A 30 -7.72 -24.91 -57.04
N ASN A 31 -8.32 -23.72 -57.18
CA ASN A 31 -8.74 -23.17 -58.48
C ASN A 31 -9.66 -24.13 -59.29
N LEU A 32 -10.59 -24.79 -58.59
CA LEU A 32 -11.55 -25.74 -59.18
C LEU A 32 -12.96 -25.17 -59.17
N ARG A 33 -13.73 -25.40 -60.23
CA ARG A 33 -15.17 -25.07 -60.19
C ARG A 33 -15.93 -25.91 -59.14
N TYR A 34 -15.56 -27.18 -58.98
CA TYR A 34 -16.04 -28.03 -57.89
C TYR A 34 -14.84 -28.74 -57.27
N GLY A 35 -14.53 -28.49 -55.99
CA GLY A 35 -13.56 -29.28 -55.24
C GLY A 35 -14.05 -30.72 -55.10
N ILE A 36 -15.16 -30.88 -54.36
CA ILE A 36 -15.99 -32.08 -54.37
C ILE A 36 -17.38 -31.75 -54.93
N PHE A 37 -17.82 -32.50 -55.94
CA PHE A 37 -19.23 -32.61 -56.30
C PHE A 37 -19.73 -34.03 -55.99
N ALA A 38 -20.78 -34.16 -55.19
CA ALA A 38 -21.37 -35.45 -54.87
C ALA A 38 -22.89 -35.45 -55.03
N SER A 39 -23.44 -36.45 -55.73
CA SER A 39 -24.87 -36.57 -55.99
C SER A 39 -25.40 -37.99 -55.83
N LYS A 40 -26.54 -38.16 -55.14
CA LYS A 40 -27.25 -39.46 -55.00
C LYS A 40 -26.36 -40.54 -54.38
N CYS A 41 -25.48 -40.14 -53.47
CA CYS A 41 -24.52 -40.98 -52.78
C CYS A 41 -24.96 -41.24 -51.33
N SER A 42 -24.22 -42.06 -50.58
CA SER A 42 -24.43 -42.20 -49.14
C SER A 42 -23.13 -42.39 -48.36
N GLN A 43 -23.12 -42.04 -47.08
CA GLN A 43 -21.96 -42.15 -46.18
C GLN A 43 -20.72 -41.44 -46.75
N LEU A 44 -20.87 -40.16 -47.11
CA LEU A 44 -19.78 -39.32 -47.60
C LEU A 44 -19.00 -38.74 -46.41
N LYS A 45 -17.68 -38.85 -46.43
CA LYS A 45 -16.80 -38.21 -45.46
C LYS A 45 -15.78 -37.31 -46.15
N SER A 46 -15.71 -36.06 -45.73
CA SER A 46 -14.70 -35.06 -46.10
C SER A 46 -14.02 -34.58 -44.81
N ILE A 47 -12.77 -34.97 -44.57
CA ILE A 47 -12.10 -34.75 -43.27
C ILE A 47 -10.69 -34.20 -43.47
N HIS A 48 -10.29 -33.11 -42.80
CA HIS A 48 -8.97 -32.47 -42.98
C HIS A 48 -8.66 -32.13 -44.45
N ASN A 49 -9.64 -31.61 -45.19
CA ASN A 49 -9.44 -31.18 -46.57
C ASN A 49 -9.34 -29.66 -46.65
N GLU A 50 -8.38 -29.17 -47.42
CA GLU A 50 -8.18 -27.74 -47.69
C GLU A 50 -8.76 -27.36 -49.06
N TYR A 51 -9.45 -26.24 -49.12
CA TYR A 51 -10.05 -25.68 -50.33
C TYR A 51 -9.70 -24.20 -50.44
N GLU A 52 -9.09 -23.81 -51.56
CA GLU A 52 -8.73 -22.43 -51.85
C GLU A 52 -9.20 -22.02 -53.25
N GLU A 53 -9.85 -20.86 -53.33
CA GLU A 53 -10.26 -20.21 -54.59
C GLU A 53 -11.07 -21.15 -55.52
N CYS A 54 -11.88 -22.03 -54.94
CA CYS A 54 -12.81 -22.91 -55.66
C CYS A 54 -14.18 -22.23 -55.83
N ASP A 55 -14.87 -22.41 -56.97
CA ASP A 55 -16.23 -21.84 -57.13
C ASP A 55 -17.17 -22.53 -56.12
N PHE A 56 -17.19 -23.85 -56.08
CA PHE A 56 -17.85 -24.62 -55.02
C PHE A 56 -16.79 -25.51 -54.35
N SER A 57 -16.48 -25.25 -53.08
CA SER A 57 -15.50 -26.08 -52.37
C SER A 57 -16.06 -27.49 -52.15
N ILE A 58 -17.24 -27.58 -51.55
CA ILE A 58 -18.03 -28.82 -51.51
C ILE A 58 -19.46 -28.54 -51.93
N PHE A 59 -19.91 -29.21 -53.00
CA PHE A 59 -21.31 -29.24 -53.43
C PHE A 59 -21.87 -30.65 -53.26
N VAL A 60 -22.91 -30.79 -52.44
CA VAL A 60 -23.54 -32.05 -52.09
C VAL A 60 -25.03 -32.01 -52.39
N GLN A 61 -25.57 -32.99 -53.12
CA GLN A 61 -27.01 -33.07 -53.36
C GLN A 61 -27.60 -34.49 -53.25
N SER A 62 -28.74 -34.64 -52.57
CA SER A 62 -29.44 -35.92 -52.42
C SER A 62 -28.54 -37.00 -51.82
N ILE A 63 -27.98 -36.76 -50.63
CA ILE A 63 -27.16 -37.74 -49.88
C ILE A 63 -27.85 -38.15 -48.58
N ASP A 64 -27.63 -39.40 -48.21
CA ASP A 64 -28.00 -40.04 -46.95
C ASP A 64 -26.69 -40.31 -46.17
N ASP A 65 -26.51 -39.73 -44.97
CA ASP A 65 -25.26 -39.69 -44.18
C ASP A 65 -24.10 -38.92 -44.85
N ALA A 66 -23.79 -37.72 -44.32
CA ALA A 66 -22.62 -36.93 -44.68
C ALA A 66 -21.88 -36.34 -43.47
N ILE A 67 -20.56 -36.51 -43.41
CA ILE A 67 -19.67 -35.90 -42.40
C ILE A 67 -18.65 -35.00 -43.09
N ILE A 68 -18.64 -33.72 -42.74
CA ILE A 68 -17.67 -32.72 -43.22
C ILE A 68 -17.01 -32.12 -41.98
N SER A 69 -15.73 -32.38 -41.76
CA SER A 69 -15.07 -31.94 -40.51
C SER A 69 -13.60 -31.60 -40.62
N HIS A 70 -13.13 -30.63 -39.83
CA HIS A 70 -11.75 -30.18 -39.85
C HIS A 70 -11.26 -29.68 -41.22
N CYS A 71 -12.17 -29.29 -42.11
CA CYS A 71 -11.83 -28.72 -43.41
C CYS A 71 -11.59 -27.22 -43.31
N THR A 72 -10.63 -26.72 -44.09
CA THR A 72 -10.33 -25.30 -44.24
C THR A 72 -10.80 -24.85 -45.61
N ILE A 73 -11.66 -23.84 -45.68
CA ILE A 73 -12.25 -23.32 -46.92
C ILE A 73 -12.01 -21.82 -46.98
N THR A 74 -11.31 -21.35 -48.00
CA THR A 74 -10.97 -19.93 -48.16
C THR A 74 -11.31 -19.39 -49.55
N LYS A 75 -11.84 -18.17 -49.60
CA LYS A 75 -12.08 -17.37 -50.82
C LYS A 75 -12.95 -18.06 -51.90
N ALA A 76 -13.85 -18.95 -51.49
CA ALA A 76 -14.69 -19.70 -52.42
C ALA A 76 -15.74 -18.80 -53.12
N GLU A 77 -16.40 -19.25 -54.19
CA GLU A 77 -17.66 -18.59 -54.60
C GLU A 77 -18.79 -18.99 -53.63
N TYR A 78 -18.95 -20.28 -53.35
CA TYR A 78 -19.72 -20.88 -52.26
C TYR A 78 -18.81 -21.80 -51.43
N GLY A 79 -18.86 -21.69 -50.10
CA GLY A 79 -18.09 -22.55 -49.20
C GLY A 79 -18.61 -23.99 -49.20
N LEU A 80 -19.57 -24.27 -48.31
CA LEU A 80 -20.29 -25.53 -48.24
C LEU A 80 -21.71 -25.36 -48.77
N TYR A 81 -22.07 -26.11 -49.81
CA TYR A 81 -23.43 -26.14 -50.36
C TYR A 81 -24.01 -27.55 -50.25
N LEU A 82 -24.94 -27.75 -49.32
CA LEU A 82 -25.60 -29.02 -49.06
C LEU A 82 -27.08 -28.89 -49.43
N SER A 83 -27.59 -29.79 -50.26
CA SER A 83 -28.99 -29.78 -50.70
C SER A 83 -29.67 -31.14 -50.64
N SER A 84 -30.87 -31.20 -50.03
CA SER A 84 -31.62 -32.46 -49.88
C SER A 84 -30.77 -33.55 -49.21
N ILE A 85 -30.13 -33.21 -48.09
CA ILE A 85 -29.29 -34.14 -47.32
C ILE A 85 -30.06 -34.58 -46.07
N ASP A 86 -30.16 -35.89 -45.86
CA ASP A 86 -30.71 -36.47 -44.64
C ASP A 86 -29.56 -37.06 -43.81
N ASP A 87 -29.58 -36.78 -42.50
CA ASP A 87 -28.56 -37.13 -41.49
C ASP A 87 -27.14 -36.59 -41.85
N PHE A 88 -26.69 -35.53 -41.18
CA PHE A 88 -25.34 -34.97 -41.45
C PHE A 88 -24.66 -34.29 -40.26
N ALA A 89 -23.33 -34.17 -40.34
CA ALA A 89 -22.50 -33.42 -39.41
C ALA A 89 -21.54 -32.48 -40.16
N VAL A 90 -21.59 -31.18 -39.85
CA VAL A 90 -20.61 -30.18 -40.28
C VAL A 90 -19.92 -29.65 -39.03
N THR A 91 -18.70 -30.09 -38.74
CA THR A 91 -18.07 -29.81 -37.44
C THR A 91 -16.58 -29.47 -37.51
N MET A 92 -16.11 -28.51 -36.71
CA MET A 92 -14.69 -28.14 -36.62
C MET A 92 -14.10 -27.61 -37.95
N ASN A 93 -14.91 -27.07 -38.86
CA ASN A 93 -14.43 -26.47 -40.11
C ASN A 93 -14.16 -24.97 -39.96
N HIS A 94 -13.20 -24.46 -40.73
CA HIS A 94 -12.95 -23.02 -40.90
C HIS A 94 -13.40 -22.60 -42.31
N ILE A 95 -14.29 -21.60 -42.42
CA ILE A 95 -14.87 -21.14 -43.68
C ILE A 95 -14.79 -19.61 -43.75
N GLU A 96 -13.94 -19.10 -44.63
CA GLU A 96 -13.60 -17.68 -44.68
C GLU A 96 -13.74 -17.08 -46.08
N GLY A 97 -14.35 -15.90 -46.17
CA GLY A 97 -14.23 -15.02 -47.33
C GLY A 97 -14.96 -15.50 -48.60
N SER A 98 -16.02 -16.31 -48.49
CA SER A 98 -16.79 -16.77 -49.66
C SER A 98 -17.56 -15.62 -50.33
N LYS A 99 -17.73 -15.66 -51.66
CA LYS A 99 -18.48 -14.62 -52.42
C LYS A 99 -20.00 -14.66 -52.21
N PHE A 100 -20.54 -15.79 -51.78
CA PHE A 100 -21.93 -15.94 -51.37
C PHE A 100 -21.98 -16.35 -49.89
N ASP A 101 -22.55 -17.51 -49.59
CA ASP A 101 -22.74 -18.01 -48.23
C ASP A 101 -21.57 -18.91 -47.82
N GLY A 102 -21.17 -18.87 -46.55
CA GLY A 102 -20.16 -19.78 -46.00
C GLY A 102 -20.69 -21.21 -45.93
N LEU A 103 -21.86 -21.39 -45.31
CA LEU A 103 -22.59 -22.66 -45.25
C LEU A 103 -24.06 -22.46 -45.68
N ASN A 104 -24.46 -23.12 -46.77
CA ASN A 104 -25.82 -23.16 -47.28
C ASN A 104 -26.43 -24.57 -47.11
N LEU A 105 -27.52 -24.67 -46.37
CA LEU A 105 -28.25 -25.90 -46.07
C LEU A 105 -29.68 -25.81 -46.64
N ALA A 106 -29.89 -26.37 -47.83
CA ALA A 106 -31.16 -26.29 -48.55
C ALA A 106 -31.93 -27.62 -48.51
N SER A 107 -33.13 -27.64 -47.93
CA SER A 107 -33.99 -28.82 -47.79
C SER A 107 -33.31 -30.01 -47.10
N CYS A 108 -32.44 -29.75 -46.13
CA CYS A 108 -31.72 -30.80 -45.39
C CYS A 108 -32.42 -31.14 -44.07
N THR A 109 -32.27 -32.37 -43.58
CA THR A 109 -32.87 -32.81 -42.31
C THR A 109 -31.86 -33.50 -41.37
N ASN A 110 -32.16 -33.47 -40.06
CA ASN A 110 -31.42 -34.20 -39.02
C ASN A 110 -29.91 -33.87 -38.95
N GLY A 111 -29.57 -32.59 -39.04
CA GLY A 111 -28.19 -32.11 -39.09
C GLY A 111 -27.62 -31.65 -37.74
N ASN A 112 -26.31 -31.73 -37.59
CA ASN A 112 -25.57 -31.07 -36.51
C ASN A 112 -24.45 -30.17 -37.09
N VAL A 113 -24.44 -28.90 -36.71
CA VAL A 113 -23.46 -27.89 -37.13
C VAL A 113 -22.80 -27.32 -35.89
N THR A 114 -21.56 -27.70 -35.58
CA THR A 114 -20.92 -27.30 -34.30
C THR A 114 -19.43 -27.09 -34.39
N HIS A 115 -18.87 -26.19 -33.58
CA HIS A 115 -17.42 -25.94 -33.51
C HIS A 115 -16.81 -25.39 -34.80
N ASN A 116 -17.61 -24.82 -35.71
CA ASN A 116 -17.09 -24.21 -36.94
C ASN A 116 -16.79 -22.71 -36.74
N SER A 117 -15.77 -22.19 -37.43
CA SER A 117 -15.54 -20.75 -37.64
C SER A 117 -16.06 -20.40 -39.03
N ILE A 118 -17.03 -19.49 -39.14
CA ILE A 118 -17.67 -19.13 -40.43
C ILE A 118 -17.77 -17.61 -40.56
N GLU A 119 -16.86 -17.03 -41.32
CA GLU A 119 -16.60 -15.59 -41.28
C GLU A 119 -16.21 -14.90 -42.59
N GLU A 120 -16.33 -13.57 -42.59
CA GLU A 120 -16.00 -12.66 -43.71
C GLU A 120 -16.70 -12.96 -45.06
N ASN A 121 -17.74 -13.81 -45.05
CA ASN A 121 -18.47 -14.18 -46.26
C ASN A 121 -19.32 -13.00 -46.76
N GLN A 122 -19.38 -12.83 -48.08
CA GLN A 122 -20.00 -11.66 -48.72
C GLN A 122 -21.54 -11.70 -48.73
N ARG A 123 -22.14 -12.79 -48.26
CA ARG A 123 -23.56 -12.85 -47.87
C ARG A 123 -23.71 -13.34 -46.44
N HIS A 124 -24.09 -14.61 -46.25
CA HIS A 124 -24.41 -15.16 -44.94
C HIS A 124 -23.29 -16.03 -44.41
N GLY A 125 -23.14 -16.09 -43.09
CA GLY A 125 -22.34 -17.15 -42.46
C GLY A 125 -23.02 -18.49 -42.64
N ILE A 126 -24.15 -18.70 -41.96
CA ILE A 126 -24.98 -19.91 -42.10
C ILE A 126 -26.37 -19.53 -42.64
N GLN A 127 -26.82 -20.21 -43.69
CA GLN A 127 -28.15 -20.07 -44.27
C GLN A 127 -28.90 -21.41 -44.33
N LEU A 128 -30.08 -21.49 -43.69
CA LEU A 128 -31.04 -22.58 -43.81
C LEU A 128 -32.19 -22.18 -44.76
N ILE A 129 -32.51 -23.04 -45.73
CA ILE A 129 -33.63 -22.86 -46.65
C ILE A 129 -34.46 -24.14 -46.69
N SER A 130 -35.67 -24.13 -46.14
CA SER A 130 -36.59 -25.30 -46.09
C SER A 130 -36.03 -26.52 -45.35
N SER A 131 -35.05 -26.32 -44.45
CA SER A 131 -34.37 -27.38 -43.69
C SER A 131 -34.99 -27.56 -42.29
N ASP A 132 -34.88 -28.77 -41.72
CA ASP A 132 -35.55 -29.16 -40.48
C ASP A 132 -34.67 -29.97 -39.52
N ASN A 133 -34.96 -29.92 -38.22
CA ASN A 133 -34.28 -30.68 -37.17
C ASN A 133 -32.75 -30.53 -37.24
N ILE A 134 -32.28 -29.33 -37.59
CA ILE A 134 -30.87 -28.97 -37.57
C ILE A 134 -30.53 -28.38 -36.21
N ARG A 135 -29.45 -28.84 -35.57
CA ARG A 135 -28.87 -28.23 -34.37
C ARG A 135 -27.62 -27.45 -34.73
N ILE A 136 -27.56 -26.19 -34.33
CA ILE A 136 -26.45 -25.26 -34.60
C ILE A 136 -26.03 -24.64 -33.26
N TYR A 137 -24.88 -25.06 -32.70
CA TYR A 137 -24.35 -24.54 -31.43
C TYR A 137 -22.83 -24.71 -31.35
N ASP A 138 -22.17 -24.02 -30.42
CA ASP A 138 -20.71 -23.95 -30.28
C ASP A 138 -19.97 -23.44 -31.56
N ASN A 139 -20.61 -22.68 -32.47
CA ASN A 139 -19.95 -22.08 -33.65
C ASN A 139 -19.57 -20.62 -33.42
N GLU A 140 -18.51 -20.16 -34.09
CA GLU A 140 -18.15 -18.74 -34.22
C GLU A 140 -18.61 -18.24 -35.60
N ILE A 141 -19.54 -17.29 -35.63
CA ILE A 141 -20.20 -16.83 -36.86
C ILE A 141 -20.09 -15.31 -36.93
N GLY A 142 -19.15 -14.79 -37.73
CA GLY A 142 -18.74 -13.39 -37.58
C GLY A 142 -18.40 -12.65 -38.88
N TRP A 143 -18.57 -11.33 -38.87
CA TRP A 143 -18.14 -10.42 -39.94
C TRP A 143 -18.69 -10.74 -41.34
N ASN A 144 -19.78 -11.52 -41.40
CA ASN A 144 -20.49 -11.81 -42.65
C ASN A 144 -21.33 -10.58 -43.06
N LYS A 145 -21.43 -10.33 -44.37
CA LYS A 145 -21.82 -9.01 -44.90
C LYS A 145 -23.33 -8.76 -45.02
N GLU A 146 -24.13 -9.79 -45.26
CA GLU A 146 -25.60 -9.67 -45.28
C GLU A 146 -26.17 -9.95 -43.89
N GLU A 147 -25.95 -11.15 -43.33
CA GLU A 147 -26.29 -11.51 -41.94
C GLU A 147 -25.33 -12.61 -41.46
N ASN A 148 -25.06 -12.74 -40.15
CA ASN A 148 -24.31 -13.89 -39.65
C ASN A 148 -25.08 -15.20 -39.80
N ALA A 149 -26.38 -15.19 -39.51
CA ALA A 149 -27.25 -16.37 -39.55
C ALA A 149 -28.59 -16.07 -40.24
N VAL A 150 -29.11 -17.01 -41.03
CA VAL A 150 -30.44 -16.94 -41.65
C VAL A 150 -31.16 -18.28 -41.58
N ASP A 151 -32.43 -18.29 -41.17
CA ASP A 151 -33.28 -19.47 -41.10
C ASP A 151 -34.64 -19.22 -41.75
N SER A 152 -34.89 -19.86 -42.90
CA SER A 152 -36.08 -19.66 -43.72
C SER A 152 -36.84 -20.94 -44.01
N ILE A 153 -38.15 -20.93 -43.75
CA ILE A 153 -39.09 -22.07 -43.89
C ILE A 153 -39.22 -22.57 -45.35
N GLY A 154 -38.93 -21.72 -46.33
CA GLY A 154 -39.24 -21.99 -47.73
C GLY A 154 -40.73 -21.82 -48.02
N THR A 155 -41.49 -22.92 -47.98
CA THR A 155 -42.94 -22.92 -48.29
C THR A 155 -43.81 -23.44 -47.14
N LEU A 156 -44.76 -22.61 -46.71
CA LEU A 156 -45.78 -22.92 -45.70
C LEU A 156 -46.66 -24.14 -46.10
N PRO A 157 -47.24 -24.89 -45.14
CA PRO A 157 -47.41 -24.59 -43.72
C PRO A 157 -46.35 -25.26 -42.81
N PHE A 158 -45.17 -25.54 -43.36
CA PHE A 158 -44.07 -26.11 -42.58
C PHE A 158 -43.66 -25.18 -41.43
N VAL A 159 -43.29 -25.76 -40.28
CA VAL A 159 -42.67 -25.04 -39.16
C VAL A 159 -41.42 -25.85 -38.80
N PRO A 160 -40.21 -25.36 -39.13
CA PRO A 160 -38.99 -26.10 -38.86
C PRO A 160 -38.75 -26.22 -37.35
N THR A 161 -38.11 -27.32 -36.96
CA THR A 161 -37.71 -27.65 -35.59
C THR A 161 -36.24 -27.37 -35.32
N ASN A 162 -35.63 -26.51 -36.15
CA ASN A 162 -34.23 -26.10 -36.03
C ASN A 162 -33.97 -25.43 -34.68
N LEU A 163 -32.82 -25.75 -34.08
CA LEU A 163 -32.34 -25.15 -32.83
C LEU A 163 -31.01 -24.48 -33.10
N TRP A 164 -30.94 -23.18 -32.86
CA TRP A 164 -29.70 -22.40 -32.88
C TRP A 164 -29.01 -22.42 -31.50
N ASP A 165 -29.17 -23.54 -30.77
CA ASP A 165 -28.55 -23.83 -29.49
C ASP A 165 -28.58 -25.34 -29.22
N ASP A 166 -27.94 -25.79 -28.13
CA ASP A 166 -27.91 -27.19 -27.69
C ASP A 166 -29.21 -27.67 -27.00
N GLY A 167 -30.23 -26.82 -26.94
CA GLY A 167 -31.49 -27.08 -26.26
C GLY A 167 -31.50 -26.80 -24.76
N ASN A 168 -30.35 -26.47 -24.15
CA ASN A 168 -30.19 -26.45 -22.69
C ASN A 168 -29.45 -25.22 -22.13
N SER A 169 -28.25 -24.92 -22.63
CA SER A 169 -27.37 -23.90 -22.03
C SER A 169 -26.28 -23.32 -22.94
N ARG A 170 -26.09 -23.80 -24.18
CA ARG A 170 -25.03 -23.33 -25.09
C ARG A 170 -25.59 -22.97 -26.46
N GLY A 171 -25.21 -21.79 -26.95
CA GLY A 171 -25.59 -21.26 -28.26
C GLY A 171 -24.37 -21.11 -29.15
N ASN A 172 -24.37 -20.08 -29.99
CA ASN A 172 -23.28 -19.71 -30.88
C ASN A 172 -22.72 -18.34 -30.51
N ALA A 173 -21.51 -18.07 -30.96
CA ALA A 173 -20.86 -16.77 -30.84
C ALA A 173 -21.07 -15.96 -32.11
N TYR A 174 -21.51 -14.70 -31.98
CA TYR A 174 -21.73 -13.80 -33.12
C TYR A 174 -20.91 -12.52 -33.00
N SER A 175 -20.34 -12.05 -34.11
CA SER A 175 -19.52 -10.81 -34.12
C SER A 175 -20.32 -9.54 -33.80
N ASP A 176 -21.63 -9.57 -34.03
CA ASP A 176 -22.58 -8.47 -33.87
C ASP A 176 -23.47 -8.63 -32.62
N TYR A 177 -23.20 -9.63 -31.77
CA TYR A 177 -23.95 -9.80 -30.52
C TYR A 177 -23.71 -8.63 -29.56
N SER A 178 -24.79 -8.08 -29.02
CA SER A 178 -24.77 -6.92 -28.13
C SER A 178 -24.40 -7.24 -26.68
N GLY A 179 -24.16 -8.52 -26.34
CA GLY A 179 -23.92 -8.97 -24.96
C GLY A 179 -25.17 -9.12 -24.09
N SER A 180 -26.37 -8.91 -24.65
CA SER A 180 -27.61 -9.04 -23.86
C SER A 180 -28.80 -9.57 -24.66
N GLY A 181 -29.62 -10.38 -23.99
CA GLY A 181 -30.81 -11.01 -24.58
C GLY A 181 -30.49 -12.16 -25.53
N ARG A 182 -31.53 -12.64 -26.22
CA ARG A 182 -31.45 -13.70 -27.24
C ARG A 182 -31.02 -13.11 -28.58
N TYR A 183 -30.22 -13.85 -29.34
CA TYR A 183 -29.83 -13.44 -30.68
C TYR A 183 -30.90 -13.93 -31.67
N LYS A 184 -31.58 -13.01 -32.34
CA LYS A 184 -32.62 -13.35 -33.30
C LYS A 184 -31.97 -13.83 -34.59
N ILE A 185 -32.52 -14.88 -35.20
CA ILE A 185 -32.06 -15.36 -36.50
C ILE A 185 -32.97 -14.74 -37.59
N PRO A 186 -32.43 -13.85 -38.45
CA PRO A 186 -33.14 -13.36 -39.62
C PRO A 186 -33.77 -14.47 -40.48
N GLY A 187 -34.92 -14.17 -41.10
CA GLY A 187 -35.62 -15.09 -41.99
C GLY A 187 -37.08 -15.30 -41.61
N THR A 188 -37.70 -16.31 -42.22
CA THR A 188 -39.14 -16.59 -42.07
C THR A 188 -39.48 -17.62 -41.00
N SER A 189 -38.48 -18.28 -40.41
CA SER A 189 -38.64 -19.25 -39.31
C SER A 189 -39.15 -18.63 -38.00
N GLY A 190 -38.67 -17.42 -37.68
CA GLY A 190 -38.78 -16.85 -36.34
C GLY A 190 -37.83 -17.48 -35.32
N SER A 191 -36.80 -18.20 -35.78
CA SER A 191 -35.76 -18.81 -34.95
C SER A 191 -34.97 -17.77 -34.14
N GLU A 192 -34.47 -18.19 -32.98
CA GLU A 192 -33.58 -17.42 -32.11
C GLU A 192 -32.59 -18.37 -31.44
N ASP A 193 -31.37 -17.88 -31.22
CA ASP A 193 -30.38 -18.49 -30.34
C ASP A 193 -30.66 -17.98 -28.92
N ARG A 194 -30.90 -18.92 -27.99
CA ARG A 194 -31.28 -18.60 -26.61
C ARG A 194 -30.08 -18.38 -25.68
N TYR A 195 -28.88 -18.78 -26.10
CA TYR A 195 -27.64 -18.73 -25.30
C TYR A 195 -26.45 -18.18 -26.12
N PRO A 196 -26.61 -17.04 -26.82
CA PRO A 196 -25.54 -16.47 -27.63
C PRO A 196 -24.39 -15.95 -26.78
N SER A 197 -23.18 -15.94 -27.35
CA SER A 197 -21.99 -15.35 -26.73
C SER A 197 -21.26 -14.37 -27.66
N TYR A 198 -20.24 -13.70 -27.13
CA TYR A 198 -19.23 -13.06 -27.94
C TYR A 198 -18.29 -14.13 -28.55
N ILE A 199 -17.69 -13.83 -29.72
CA ILE A 199 -16.59 -14.63 -30.29
C ILE A 199 -15.34 -14.44 -29.42
N LEU A 200 -14.93 -13.19 -29.27
CA LEU A 200 -13.89 -12.74 -28.35
C LEU A 200 -14.22 -11.32 -27.90
N PHE A 201 -14.17 -11.07 -26.60
CA PHE A 201 -14.53 -9.79 -25.99
C PHE A 201 -13.68 -9.52 -24.76
N VAL A 202 -13.29 -8.26 -24.58
CA VAL A 202 -12.80 -7.72 -23.30
C VAL A 202 -13.43 -6.34 -23.11
N ALA A 203 -14.02 -6.10 -21.94
CA ALA A 203 -14.38 -4.76 -21.51
C ALA A 203 -13.15 -4.11 -20.87
N SER A 204 -12.77 -2.94 -21.38
CA SER A 204 -11.77 -2.08 -20.75
C SER A 204 -12.32 -1.56 -19.41
N PRO A 205 -11.71 -1.87 -18.25
CA PRO A 205 -12.05 -1.24 -16.99
C PRO A 205 -11.50 0.20 -16.97
N ALA A 206 -11.98 1.01 -16.04
CA ALA A 206 -11.46 2.38 -15.91
C ALA A 206 -10.05 2.39 -15.30
N ASP A 207 -9.24 3.37 -15.70
CA ASP A 207 -8.01 3.73 -15.00
C ASP A 207 -8.30 4.03 -13.52
N MET A 208 -7.33 3.75 -12.64
CA MET A 208 -7.51 3.84 -11.19
C MET A 208 -6.30 4.43 -10.47
N THR A 209 -6.57 5.01 -9.31
CA THR A 209 -5.57 5.44 -8.33
C THR A 209 -5.76 4.62 -7.05
N ILE A 210 -4.65 4.19 -6.43
CA ILE A 210 -4.64 3.40 -5.19
C ILE A 210 -3.67 4.07 -4.21
N GLU A 211 -4.09 4.16 -2.96
CA GLU A 211 -3.29 4.67 -1.86
C GLU A 211 -2.17 3.69 -1.47
N TYR A 212 -0.98 4.19 -1.19
CA TYR A 212 0.16 3.35 -0.83
C TYR A 212 -0.10 2.60 0.48
N GLY A 213 0.08 1.27 0.46
CA GLY A 213 -0.27 0.39 1.57
C GLY A 213 -1.66 -0.26 1.47
N GLU A 214 -2.49 0.10 0.49
CA GLU A 214 -3.76 -0.58 0.21
C GLU A 214 -3.64 -1.63 -0.91
N GLU A 215 -4.35 -2.75 -0.76
CA GLU A 215 -4.46 -3.74 -1.84
C GLU A 215 -5.51 -3.31 -2.87
N GLY A 216 -5.15 -3.34 -4.15
CA GLY A 216 -6.06 -3.08 -5.26
C GLY A 216 -6.23 -4.27 -6.20
N TYR A 217 -7.08 -4.14 -7.20
CA TYR A 217 -7.23 -5.13 -8.27
C TYR A 217 -7.69 -4.49 -9.57
N VAL A 218 -7.22 -5.03 -10.70
CA VAL A 218 -7.81 -4.76 -12.02
C VAL A 218 -8.63 -5.98 -12.40
N LEU A 219 -9.89 -5.76 -12.81
CA LEU A 219 -10.83 -6.80 -13.24
C LEU A 219 -11.27 -6.53 -14.67
N TRP A 220 -10.78 -7.33 -15.60
CA TRP A 220 -11.24 -7.35 -16.98
C TRP A 220 -12.44 -8.27 -17.13
N ASN A 221 -13.58 -7.72 -17.54
CA ASN A 221 -14.73 -8.54 -17.94
C ASN A 221 -14.49 -9.06 -19.36
N ALA A 222 -13.80 -10.20 -19.46
CA ALA A 222 -13.48 -10.88 -20.70
C ALA A 222 -14.41 -12.07 -20.97
N SER A 223 -14.60 -12.42 -22.24
CA SER A 223 -15.26 -13.68 -22.64
C SER A 223 -14.89 -14.13 -24.04
N ALA A 224 -14.89 -15.44 -24.27
CA ALA A 224 -14.77 -16.07 -25.58
C ALA A 224 -15.45 -17.44 -25.58
N LEU A 225 -15.88 -17.91 -26.75
CA LEU A 225 -16.46 -19.25 -26.89
C LEU A 225 -15.40 -20.36 -26.85
N HIS A 226 -14.23 -20.11 -27.46
CA HIS A 226 -13.12 -21.07 -27.60
C HIS A 226 -11.82 -20.54 -26.96
N PRO A 227 -11.78 -20.32 -25.63
CA PRO A 227 -10.62 -19.74 -24.94
C PRO A 227 -9.39 -20.66 -25.00
N ASP A 228 -8.19 -20.09 -25.12
CA ASP A 228 -6.92 -20.81 -24.91
C ASP A 228 -6.21 -20.28 -23.66
N ARG A 229 -5.73 -19.02 -23.72
CA ARG A 229 -4.81 -18.51 -22.71
C ARG A 229 -4.83 -17.00 -22.58
N TYR A 230 -4.43 -16.52 -21.41
CA TYR A 230 -4.14 -15.12 -21.15
C TYR A 230 -2.72 -14.94 -20.62
N HIS A 231 -2.20 -13.73 -20.72
CA HIS A 231 -1.13 -13.23 -19.88
C HIS A 231 -1.30 -11.74 -19.63
N ILE A 232 -0.81 -11.28 -18.48
CA ILE A 232 -0.84 -9.88 -18.06
C ILE A 232 0.60 -9.42 -17.94
N THR A 233 0.91 -8.27 -18.53
CA THR A 233 2.21 -7.62 -18.41
C THR A 233 2.11 -6.31 -17.64
N THR A 234 3.22 -5.88 -17.06
CA THR A 234 3.40 -4.48 -16.65
C THR A 234 4.74 -3.99 -17.19
N ASN A 235 4.76 -2.81 -17.81
CA ASN A 235 5.96 -2.22 -18.40
C ASN A 235 6.76 -3.20 -19.31
N SER A 236 6.04 -4.06 -20.06
CA SER A 236 6.57 -5.15 -20.92
C SER A 236 7.13 -6.40 -20.21
N GLU A 237 7.05 -6.52 -18.88
CA GLU A 237 7.38 -7.75 -18.15
C GLU A 237 6.11 -8.56 -17.84
N VAL A 238 6.12 -9.88 -18.10
CA VAL A 238 4.99 -10.76 -17.79
C VAL A 238 4.88 -10.97 -16.27
N LEU A 239 3.75 -10.55 -15.68
CA LEU A 239 3.44 -10.76 -14.27
C LEU A 239 2.82 -12.14 -14.04
N GLU A 240 1.82 -12.48 -14.85
CA GLU A 240 1.04 -13.71 -14.73
C GLU A 240 0.56 -14.16 -16.11
N GLY A 241 0.25 -15.45 -16.26
CA GLY A 241 -0.46 -15.97 -17.42
C GLY A 241 -0.69 -17.47 -17.30
N GLY A 242 -1.71 -17.97 -17.99
CA GLY A 242 -2.17 -19.35 -17.86
C GLY A 242 -3.16 -19.73 -18.93
N GLN A 243 -3.68 -20.96 -18.84
CA GLN A 243 -4.87 -21.34 -19.59
C GLN A 243 -6.06 -20.52 -19.11
N TRP A 244 -6.92 -20.14 -20.04
CA TRP A 244 -8.11 -19.33 -19.78
C TRP A 244 -9.36 -20.18 -19.92
N ASP A 245 -10.36 -19.93 -19.06
CA ASP A 245 -11.64 -20.64 -19.04
C ASP A 245 -12.75 -19.93 -19.84
N GLY A 246 -12.46 -18.75 -20.39
CA GLY A 246 -13.43 -17.93 -21.12
C GLY A 246 -14.22 -16.96 -20.23
N GLY A 247 -13.86 -16.82 -18.94
CA GLY A 247 -14.48 -15.88 -18.00
C GLY A 247 -13.69 -14.59 -17.74
N PRO A 248 -14.13 -13.76 -16.77
CA PRO A 248 -13.41 -12.57 -16.34
C PRO A 248 -12.01 -12.88 -15.81
N ILE A 249 -11.06 -11.98 -16.05
CA ILE A 249 -9.66 -12.10 -15.64
C ILE A 249 -9.35 -10.99 -14.64
N GLN A 250 -8.66 -11.32 -13.54
CA GLN A 250 -8.31 -10.38 -12.48
C GLN A 250 -6.81 -10.47 -12.15
N ILE A 251 -6.18 -9.33 -11.86
CA ILE A 251 -4.88 -9.28 -11.19
C ILE A 251 -4.97 -8.47 -9.90
N THR A 252 -4.34 -8.96 -8.84
CA THR A 252 -4.19 -8.24 -7.57
C THR A 252 -2.96 -7.33 -7.63
N ILE A 253 -3.14 -6.09 -7.20
CA ILE A 253 -2.08 -5.11 -7.01
C ILE A 253 -1.73 -5.14 -5.52
N PRO A 254 -0.53 -5.61 -5.13
CA PRO A 254 -0.20 -5.80 -3.72
C PRO A 254 0.04 -4.46 -3.02
N ALA A 255 -0.35 -4.37 -1.75
CA ALA A 255 -0.18 -3.19 -0.89
C ALA A 255 1.25 -2.63 -0.81
N ASN A 256 2.26 -3.47 -1.05
CA ASN A 256 3.67 -3.06 -1.05
C ASN A 256 4.18 -2.56 -2.42
N ARG A 257 3.30 -2.37 -3.41
CA ARG A 257 3.65 -1.73 -4.69
C ARG A 257 4.02 -0.27 -4.40
N TYR A 258 5.28 0.09 -4.65
CA TYR A 258 5.79 1.44 -4.38
C TYR A 258 5.08 2.51 -5.25
N PRO A 259 4.92 3.76 -4.77
CA PRO A 259 4.31 4.84 -5.55
C PRO A 259 4.93 5.04 -6.94
N GLY A 260 4.07 5.40 -7.90
CA GLY A 260 4.42 5.53 -9.32
C GLY A 260 3.30 5.14 -10.27
N GLU A 261 3.53 5.35 -11.57
CA GLU A 261 2.59 4.99 -12.64
C GLU A 261 2.90 3.60 -13.20
N TYR A 262 1.87 2.78 -13.37
CA TYR A 262 1.96 1.41 -13.88
C TYR A 262 0.93 1.19 -14.98
N LEU A 263 1.40 0.78 -16.16
CA LEU A 263 0.53 0.23 -17.20
C LEU A 263 0.37 -1.27 -16.96
N TYR A 264 -0.87 -1.74 -16.89
CA TYR A 264 -1.19 -3.18 -16.87
C TYR A 264 -1.86 -3.54 -18.20
N SER A 265 -1.21 -4.41 -18.97
CA SER A 265 -1.67 -4.84 -20.29
C SER A 265 -2.13 -6.30 -20.22
N LEU A 266 -3.41 -6.55 -20.45
CA LEU A 266 -3.95 -7.89 -20.62
C LEU A 266 -3.85 -8.29 -22.09
N HIS A 267 -3.38 -9.52 -22.35
CA HIS A 267 -3.37 -10.13 -23.68
C HIS A 267 -4.04 -11.51 -23.61
N ILE A 268 -5.05 -11.72 -24.47
CA ILE A 268 -5.87 -12.93 -24.53
C ILE A 268 -5.74 -13.56 -25.92
N ASN A 269 -5.62 -14.89 -25.98
CA ASN A 269 -5.69 -15.69 -27.20
C ASN A 269 -6.79 -16.79 -27.10
N THR A 270 -7.38 -17.14 -28.23
CA THR A 270 -8.33 -18.24 -28.40
C THR A 270 -7.70 -19.44 -29.11
N THR A 271 -8.27 -20.64 -28.99
CA THR A 271 -7.84 -21.82 -29.77
C THR A 271 -8.11 -21.67 -31.26
N THR A 272 -9.00 -20.75 -31.63
CA THR A 272 -9.27 -20.31 -33.01
C THR A 272 -8.32 -19.20 -33.49
N ASN A 273 -7.20 -19.00 -32.79
CA ASN A 273 -6.09 -18.10 -33.14
C ASN A 273 -6.47 -16.61 -33.27
N ARG A 274 -7.55 -16.17 -32.60
CA ARG A 274 -7.87 -14.75 -32.41
C ARG A 274 -7.19 -14.24 -31.14
N SER A 275 -6.79 -12.99 -31.17
CA SER A 275 -6.16 -12.31 -30.04
C SER A 275 -6.77 -10.94 -29.79
N ILE A 276 -6.92 -10.55 -28.52
CA ILE A 276 -7.30 -9.20 -28.12
C ILE A 276 -6.42 -8.75 -26.94
N SER A 277 -6.22 -7.44 -26.81
CA SER A 277 -5.53 -6.86 -25.66
C SER A 277 -6.24 -5.60 -25.17
N ASP A 278 -6.03 -5.29 -23.91
CA ASP A 278 -6.56 -4.12 -23.23
C ASP A 278 -5.54 -3.59 -22.22
N ASP A 279 -5.49 -2.26 -22.07
CA ASP A 279 -4.49 -1.54 -21.28
C ASP A 279 -5.18 -0.71 -20.20
N VAL A 280 -4.67 -0.75 -18.97
CA VAL A 280 -5.23 -0.04 -17.80
C VAL A 280 -4.13 0.73 -17.09
N HIS A 281 -4.32 2.04 -16.90
CA HIS A 281 -3.40 2.85 -16.11
C HIS A 281 -3.75 2.73 -14.63
N VAL A 282 -2.73 2.45 -13.82
CA VAL A 282 -2.81 2.38 -12.36
C VAL A 282 -1.79 3.35 -11.80
N ILE A 283 -2.25 4.34 -11.03
CA ILE A 283 -1.40 5.25 -10.28
C ILE A 283 -1.37 4.76 -8.83
N ILE A 284 -0.17 4.58 -8.26
CA ILE A 284 -0.01 4.42 -6.82
C ILE A 284 0.53 5.75 -6.29
N GLU A 285 -0.18 6.35 -5.35
CA GLU A 285 0.22 7.60 -4.68
C GLU A 285 0.19 7.42 -3.16
N ASP A 286 0.97 8.24 -2.46
CA ASP A 286 0.97 8.31 -0.99
C ASP A 286 0.40 9.67 -0.59
N THR A 287 -0.78 9.67 0.01
CA THR A 287 -1.48 10.87 0.49
C THR A 287 -1.66 10.86 2.00
N ASN A 288 -1.17 9.82 2.68
CA ASN A 288 -1.23 9.72 4.12
C ASN A 288 -0.13 10.57 4.77
N SER A 289 -0.52 11.36 5.77
CA SER A 289 0.48 11.99 6.64
C SER A 289 1.15 10.93 7.53
N PRO A 290 2.46 11.09 7.81
CA PRO A 290 3.13 10.46 8.94
C PRO A 290 2.33 10.49 10.24
N VAL A 291 2.66 9.58 11.15
CA VAL A 291 2.15 9.61 12.53
C VAL A 291 3.30 9.65 13.53
N TRP A 292 3.14 10.44 14.58
CA TRP A 292 4.04 10.40 15.74
C TRP A 292 3.91 9.04 16.44
N VAL A 293 5.00 8.26 16.47
CA VAL A 293 5.11 7.01 17.25
C VAL A 293 5.14 7.34 18.75
N ILE A 294 5.84 8.42 19.09
CA ILE A 294 5.81 9.09 20.39
C ILE A 294 5.48 10.55 20.10
N TYR A 295 4.33 11.00 20.59
CA TYR A 295 3.92 12.40 20.44
C TYR A 295 4.89 13.30 21.22
N PRO A 296 5.44 14.37 20.63
CA PRO A 296 6.29 15.32 21.34
C PRO A 296 5.55 15.98 22.52
N GLU A 297 6.20 16.04 23.69
CA GLU A 297 5.64 16.65 24.91
C GLU A 297 6.52 17.83 25.36
N ASP A 298 5.93 18.77 26.10
CA ASP A 298 6.63 19.90 26.71
C ASP A 298 7.79 19.42 27.60
N GLN A 299 8.90 20.17 27.61
CA GLN A 299 10.10 19.86 28.39
C GLN A 299 10.46 21.04 29.29
N SER A 300 10.94 20.76 30.50
CA SER A 300 11.64 21.72 31.36
C SER A 300 13.09 21.26 31.56
N ILE A 301 14.02 22.20 31.54
CA ILE A 301 15.46 21.97 31.73
C ILE A 301 16.07 23.12 32.55
N GLU A 302 17.02 22.75 33.40
CA GLU A 302 17.78 23.69 34.23
C GLU A 302 18.57 24.70 33.38
N GLY A 303 18.65 25.94 33.85
CA GLY A 303 19.44 26.99 33.23
C GLY A 303 20.90 26.57 33.06
N GLY A 304 21.47 26.84 31.88
CA GLY A 304 22.89 26.55 31.59
C GLY A 304 23.16 25.13 31.07
N GLU A 305 22.25 24.18 31.29
CA GLU A 305 22.38 22.81 30.79
C GLU A 305 22.13 22.69 29.28
N ARG A 306 22.57 21.56 28.69
CA ARG A 306 22.46 21.29 27.25
C ARG A 306 21.24 20.46 26.93
N PHE A 307 20.45 20.91 25.95
CA PHE A 307 19.17 20.29 25.59
C PHE A 307 19.32 19.27 24.45
N SER A 308 18.71 18.09 24.61
CA SER A 308 18.57 17.13 23.52
C SER A 308 17.31 16.28 23.71
N TYR A 309 16.46 16.22 22.69
CA TYR A 309 15.18 15.50 22.71
C TYR A 309 15.02 14.65 21.43
N ALA A 310 14.55 13.42 21.57
CA ALA A 310 14.46 12.46 20.46
C ALA A 310 13.02 12.41 19.91
N LEU A 311 12.87 12.77 18.64
CA LEU A 311 11.62 12.73 17.89
C LEU A 311 11.44 11.37 17.22
N GLN A 312 10.22 10.84 17.23
CA GLN A 312 9.90 9.55 16.63
C GLN A 312 8.55 9.62 15.91
N ALA A 313 8.59 9.77 14.60
CA ALA A 313 7.48 9.56 13.69
C ALA A 313 7.70 8.29 12.84
N SER A 314 6.63 7.77 12.26
CA SER A 314 6.63 6.66 11.32
C SER A 314 5.66 6.93 10.19
N ASP A 315 6.05 6.49 9.01
CA ASP A 315 5.19 6.41 7.83
C ASP A 315 5.54 5.12 7.05
N LEU A 316 4.66 4.69 6.13
CA LEU A 316 4.91 3.55 5.25
C LEU A 316 5.95 3.87 4.16
N SER A 317 5.95 5.08 3.60
CA SER A 317 7.04 5.54 2.71
C SER A 317 8.29 5.96 3.50
N GLY A 318 8.12 6.21 4.79
CA GLY A 318 9.19 6.48 5.75
C GLY A 318 9.50 7.98 5.90
N ILE A 319 10.08 8.34 7.04
CA ILE A 319 10.37 9.75 7.36
C ILE A 319 11.66 10.21 6.68
N THR A 320 11.61 11.32 5.95
CA THR A 320 12.77 11.91 5.27
C THR A 320 13.38 13.08 6.04
N GLU A 321 12.54 13.93 6.62
CA GLU A 321 12.95 15.17 7.29
C GLU A 321 12.14 15.40 8.58
N TYR A 322 12.83 15.94 9.59
CA TYR A 322 12.19 16.56 10.75
C TYR A 322 12.53 18.04 10.76
N TRP A 323 11.54 18.89 10.99
CA TRP A 323 11.65 20.34 10.89
C TRP A 323 11.23 21.02 12.20
N VAL A 324 11.85 22.17 12.50
CA VAL A 324 11.52 23.04 13.63
C VAL A 324 11.42 24.49 13.16
N ASN A 325 10.44 25.23 13.68
CA ASN A 325 10.20 26.64 13.36
C ASN A 325 11.32 27.59 13.81
N ASP A 326 11.93 27.35 14.98
CA ASP A 326 13.03 28.17 15.53
C ASP A 326 14.40 27.55 15.23
N THR A 327 14.86 27.75 13.99
CA THR A 327 16.21 27.34 13.55
C THR A 327 17.32 28.29 14.04
N SER A 328 17.03 29.25 14.92
CA SER A 328 18.06 30.13 15.51
C SER A 328 18.58 29.52 16.80
N ASN A 329 17.67 29.01 17.63
CA ASN A 329 17.98 28.38 18.90
C ASN A 329 18.13 26.86 18.79
N PHE A 330 17.51 26.20 17.80
CA PHE A 330 17.46 24.74 17.70
C PHE A 330 17.89 24.20 16.33
N GLU A 331 18.40 22.96 16.32
CA GLU A 331 18.58 22.13 15.13
C GLU A 331 17.96 20.74 15.33
N ILE A 332 17.61 20.06 14.24
CA ILE A 332 17.26 18.64 14.26
C ILE A 332 18.23 17.88 13.36
N THR A 333 18.94 16.90 13.92
CA THR A 333 19.83 16.00 13.17
C THR A 333 19.47 14.55 13.47
N ASN A 334 19.17 13.76 12.44
CA ASN A 334 18.78 12.34 12.54
C ASN A 334 17.63 12.09 13.55
N GLY A 335 16.61 12.96 13.55
CA GLY A 335 15.48 12.87 14.48
C GLY A 335 15.78 13.32 15.92
N ILE A 336 16.94 13.92 16.19
CA ILE A 336 17.27 14.46 17.52
C ILE A 336 17.24 15.99 17.44
N LEU A 337 16.27 16.60 18.13
CA LEU A 337 16.19 18.04 18.40
C LEU A 337 17.25 18.41 19.44
N ARG A 338 17.99 19.50 19.22
CA ARG A 338 19.06 20.00 20.10
C ARG A 338 19.10 21.51 20.11
N ASP A 339 19.62 22.09 21.18
CA ASP A 339 19.97 23.50 21.21
C ASP A 339 21.24 23.77 20.37
N MET A 340 21.28 24.91 19.67
CA MET A 340 22.45 25.37 18.92
C MET A 340 23.51 25.98 19.83
N HIS A 341 23.08 26.57 20.93
CA HIS A 341 23.87 27.18 21.98
C HIS A 341 23.07 27.11 23.28
N VAL A 342 23.78 27.19 24.43
CA VAL A 342 23.13 27.24 25.74
C VAL A 342 22.01 28.28 25.71
N LEU A 343 20.82 27.86 26.15
CA LEU A 343 19.60 28.66 26.08
C LEU A 343 19.51 29.58 27.29
N SER A 344 18.82 30.70 27.14
CA SER A 344 18.55 31.64 28.23
C SER A 344 17.25 31.25 28.93
N LEU A 345 17.07 31.67 30.19
CA LEU A 345 15.81 31.47 30.92
C LEU A 345 14.60 31.97 30.13
N GLY A 346 13.51 31.18 30.14
CA GLY A 346 12.24 31.49 29.49
C GLY A 346 11.66 30.37 28.62
N ASP A 347 10.48 30.63 28.06
CA ASP A 347 9.70 29.66 27.28
C ASP A 347 9.97 29.76 25.77
N TYR A 348 10.38 28.65 25.16
CA TYR A 348 10.56 28.51 23.72
C TYR A 348 9.39 27.70 23.13
N HIS A 349 8.49 28.38 22.41
CA HIS A 349 7.34 27.76 21.74
C HIS A 349 7.74 27.20 20.36
N LEU A 350 7.77 25.88 20.23
CA LEU A 350 8.22 25.18 19.04
C LEU A 350 7.05 24.52 18.29
N GLU A 351 7.01 24.72 16.97
CA GLU A 351 6.26 23.87 16.05
C GLU A 351 7.25 22.88 15.43
N LEU A 352 7.00 21.59 15.63
CA LEU A 352 7.78 20.47 15.10
C LEU A 352 6.99 19.78 14.01
N ARG A 353 7.67 19.35 12.94
CA ARG A 353 7.07 18.56 11.85
C ARG A 353 7.91 17.35 11.52
N ALA A 354 7.27 16.29 11.03
CA ALA A 354 7.93 15.14 10.42
C ALA A 354 7.33 14.93 9.03
N TYR A 355 8.19 14.90 8.01
CA TYR A 355 7.85 14.77 6.60
C TYR A 355 8.17 13.36 6.09
N ASP A 356 7.31 12.82 5.22
CA ASP A 356 7.51 11.54 4.53
C ASP A 356 8.35 11.69 3.24
N ALA A 357 8.31 10.70 2.34
CA ALA A 357 8.98 10.78 1.04
C ALA A 357 8.20 11.52 -0.07
N PHE A 358 7.00 12.02 0.23
CA PHE A 358 6.03 12.60 -0.70
C PHE A 358 5.53 14.00 -0.27
N ASP A 359 6.25 14.66 0.65
CA ASP A 359 5.96 15.95 1.27
C ASP A 359 4.69 15.99 2.16
N ASN A 360 4.08 14.85 2.49
CA ASN A 360 3.05 14.77 3.53
C ASN A 360 3.72 14.88 4.91
N TYR A 361 3.02 15.48 5.89
CA TYR A 361 3.58 15.66 7.23
C TYR A 361 2.56 15.57 8.35
N CYS A 362 3.04 15.19 9.54
CA CYS A 362 2.39 15.52 10.81
C CYS A 362 3.13 16.65 11.53
N PHE A 363 2.46 17.28 12.48
CA PHE A 363 3.03 18.34 13.31
C PHE A 363 2.72 18.12 14.79
N ALA A 364 3.46 18.81 15.65
CA ALA A 364 3.22 18.94 17.08
C ALA A 364 3.66 20.33 17.53
N GLU A 365 2.98 20.88 18.54
CA GLU A 365 3.37 22.14 19.19
C GLU A 365 3.80 21.80 20.62
N ILE A 366 4.99 22.24 21.04
CA ILE A 366 5.53 22.04 22.39
C ILE A 366 6.20 23.30 22.94
N ILE A 367 6.39 23.34 24.25
CA ILE A 367 7.15 24.35 24.99
C ILE A 367 8.44 23.71 25.53
N ILE A 368 9.57 24.35 25.30
CA ILE A 368 10.81 24.10 26.04
C ILE A 368 10.99 25.24 27.05
N ALA A 369 10.74 24.97 28.32
CA ALA A 369 10.95 25.91 29.41
C ALA A 369 12.39 25.78 29.93
N ILE A 370 13.13 26.90 29.94
CA ILE A 370 14.44 26.99 30.57
C ILE A 370 14.24 27.70 31.91
N GLU A 371 14.35 26.93 32.99
CA GLU A 371 14.00 27.36 34.35
C GLU A 371 15.23 27.29 35.26
N ASP A 372 15.28 28.16 36.27
CA ASP A 372 16.26 28.10 37.34
C ASP A 372 15.61 27.40 38.55
N THR A 373 16.02 26.17 38.85
CA THR A 373 15.47 25.38 39.97
C THR A 373 16.48 25.19 41.11
N THR A 374 17.66 25.80 40.98
CA THR A 374 18.73 25.73 41.98
C THR A 374 18.62 26.87 43.00
N PRO A 375 18.50 26.59 44.31
CA PRO A 375 18.51 27.66 45.31
C PRO A 375 19.91 28.26 45.50
N PRO A 376 19.99 29.54 45.92
CA PRO A 376 21.27 30.23 46.07
C PRO A 376 22.10 29.65 47.22
N ASP A 377 23.42 29.60 47.05
CA ASP A 377 24.36 29.22 48.11
C ASP A 377 24.68 30.42 49.01
N ILE A 378 24.64 30.21 50.34
CA ILE A 378 24.94 31.23 51.37
C ILE A 378 25.93 30.71 52.41
N SER A 379 26.91 31.54 52.80
CA SER A 379 27.82 31.26 53.91
C SER A 379 27.12 31.44 55.26
N HIS A 380 27.57 30.69 56.26
CA HIS A 380 27.05 30.75 57.63
C HIS A 380 28.14 31.28 58.58
N PRO A 381 28.37 32.61 58.67
CA PRO A 381 29.31 33.21 59.63
C PRO A 381 28.90 32.94 61.09
N PRO A 382 29.85 32.97 62.04
CA PRO A 382 29.57 32.66 63.45
C PRO A 382 28.83 33.80 64.17
N ASP A 383 28.19 33.46 65.29
CA ASP A 383 27.67 34.43 66.26
C ASP A 383 28.79 35.33 66.83
N TYR A 384 28.42 36.55 67.22
CA TYR A 384 29.33 37.57 67.76
C TYR A 384 29.00 37.89 69.23
N GLU A 385 30.03 38.08 70.05
CA GLU A 385 29.89 38.69 71.39
C GLU A 385 30.94 39.78 71.57
N TYR A 386 30.51 40.98 71.99
CA TYR A 386 31.42 42.10 72.23
C TYR A 386 30.93 43.04 73.36
N THR A 387 31.85 43.79 73.96
CA THR A 387 31.54 44.78 75.03
C THR A 387 31.02 46.09 74.46
N LEU A 388 30.01 46.69 75.10
CA LEU A 388 29.42 47.98 74.70
C LEU A 388 30.50 49.04 74.39
N GLY A 389 30.45 49.60 73.17
CA GLY A 389 31.39 50.63 72.72
C GLY A 389 32.66 50.10 72.04
N ALA A 390 32.81 48.78 71.87
CA ALA A 390 33.76 48.21 70.92
C ALA A 390 33.45 48.68 69.49
N THR A 391 34.49 48.79 68.65
CA THR A 391 34.38 49.21 67.24
C THR A 391 35.16 48.29 66.32
N GLY A 392 34.71 48.17 65.06
CA GLY A 392 35.24 47.25 64.06
C GLY A 392 34.55 45.88 64.02
N ASN A 393 33.35 45.76 64.60
CA ASN A 393 32.55 44.55 64.55
C ASN A 393 31.71 44.54 63.26
N GLN A 394 31.88 43.50 62.45
CA GLN A 394 31.23 43.39 61.14
C GLN A 394 30.93 41.92 60.85
N ILE A 395 29.68 41.63 60.46
CA ILE A 395 29.29 40.33 59.91
C ILE A 395 29.67 40.32 58.43
N GLU A 396 30.25 39.23 57.96
CA GLU A 396 30.63 39.04 56.55
C GLU A 396 29.93 37.80 56.01
N TRP A 397 28.95 38.00 55.12
CA TRP A 397 28.36 36.92 54.33
C TRP A 397 28.97 36.88 52.94
N THR A 398 29.14 35.67 52.39
CA THR A 398 29.42 35.41 50.97
C THR A 398 28.34 34.52 50.39
N PHE A 399 27.88 34.80 49.18
CA PHE A 399 26.79 34.08 48.52
C PHE A 399 27.02 33.97 47.02
N SER A 400 26.49 32.92 46.40
CA SER A 400 26.70 32.58 44.98
C SER A 400 25.48 31.89 44.37
N ASP A 401 25.22 32.19 43.10
CA ASP A 401 24.11 31.68 42.30
C ASP A 401 24.39 31.98 40.82
N ASP A 402 23.90 31.18 39.87
CA ASP A 402 24.13 31.43 38.44
C ASP A 402 23.13 32.41 37.81
N TYR A 403 21.97 32.65 38.46
CA TYR A 403 20.89 33.54 38.05
C TYR A 403 20.40 34.49 39.18
N PRO A 404 21.30 35.23 39.87
CA PRO A 404 20.94 36.02 41.04
C PRO A 404 19.99 37.19 40.74
N ILE A 405 19.18 37.61 41.73
CA ILE A 405 18.31 38.80 41.60
C ILE A 405 18.49 39.84 42.72
N SER A 406 18.46 39.46 43.99
CA SER A 406 18.42 40.43 45.11
C SER A 406 18.74 39.84 46.48
N TYR A 407 18.94 40.72 47.45
CA TYR A 407 19.10 40.35 48.86
C TYR A 407 18.44 41.37 49.79
N GLU A 408 18.09 40.93 51.01
CA GLU A 408 17.68 41.81 52.10
C GLU A 408 18.22 41.36 53.46
N VAL A 409 18.40 42.31 54.37
CA VAL A 409 18.82 42.04 55.75
C VAL A 409 17.75 42.51 56.72
N LEU A 410 17.37 41.63 57.64
CA LEU A 410 16.47 41.90 58.75
C LEU A 410 17.25 42.05 60.05
N GLN A 411 16.79 42.91 60.95
CA GLN A 411 17.17 42.90 62.37
C GLN A 411 15.93 42.52 63.19
N GLY A 412 15.91 41.30 63.72
CA GLY A 412 14.68 40.67 64.20
C GLY A 412 13.66 40.55 63.06
N ASN A 413 12.57 41.32 63.12
CA ASN A 413 11.54 41.35 62.07
C ASN A 413 11.61 42.61 61.18
N ASP A 414 12.43 43.60 61.52
CA ASP A 414 12.48 44.87 60.80
C ASP A 414 13.54 44.84 59.71
N ARG A 415 13.16 45.16 58.47
CA ARG A 415 14.10 45.20 57.34
C ARG A 415 14.99 46.43 57.40
N ILE A 416 16.30 46.22 57.49
CA ILE A 416 17.31 47.28 57.66
C ILE A 416 18.14 47.56 56.39
N LEU A 417 18.21 46.61 55.46
CA LEU A 417 18.94 46.76 54.19
C LEU A 417 18.24 45.95 53.09
N GLU A 418 18.32 46.42 51.85
CA GLU A 418 17.97 45.67 50.64
C GLU A 418 18.95 46.04 49.52
N GLY A 419 19.15 45.15 48.55
CA GLY A 419 20.03 45.39 47.42
C GLY A 419 19.76 44.47 46.23
N ILE A 420 20.26 44.88 45.07
CA ILE A 420 20.23 44.08 43.84
C ILE A 420 21.51 43.24 43.79
N TRP A 421 21.39 41.99 43.35
CA TRP A 421 22.50 41.06 43.20
C TRP A 421 22.51 40.55 41.75
N ASN A 422 23.58 40.84 40.99
CA ASN A 422 23.67 40.57 39.55
C ASN A 422 24.97 39.83 39.14
N ASP A 423 25.85 39.51 40.09
CA ASP A 423 27.15 38.87 39.86
C ASP A 423 27.09 37.45 40.46
N THR A 424 27.56 36.41 39.75
CA THR A 424 27.33 35.01 40.19
C THR A 424 28.00 34.61 41.51
N ALA A 425 28.84 35.48 42.07
CA ALA A 425 29.24 35.44 43.47
C ALA A 425 29.35 36.87 44.03
N SER A 426 29.04 37.04 45.31
CA SER A 426 29.06 38.33 46.00
C SER A 426 29.35 38.17 47.50
N SER A 427 29.65 39.29 48.15
CA SER A 427 29.91 39.36 49.60
C SER A 427 29.30 40.62 50.21
N LEU A 428 28.65 40.48 51.37
CA LEU A 428 28.02 41.57 52.10
C LEU A 428 28.61 41.70 53.51
N GLY A 429 29.26 42.83 53.75
CA GLY A 429 29.75 43.24 55.06
C GLY A 429 28.74 44.15 55.78
N LEU A 430 28.17 43.69 56.89
CA LEU A 430 27.25 44.46 57.74
C LEU A 430 27.97 44.93 59.00
N ASN A 431 28.18 46.24 59.13
CA ASN A 431 28.68 46.85 60.35
C ASN A 431 27.65 46.70 61.49
N ILE A 432 28.05 46.06 62.58
CA ILE A 432 27.23 45.80 63.77
C ILE A 432 27.71 46.58 65.01
N ASP A 433 28.55 47.61 64.85
CA ASP A 433 28.95 48.52 65.92
C ASP A 433 27.79 49.38 66.44
N GLY A 434 27.88 49.82 67.70
CA GLY A 434 26.97 50.81 68.27
C GLY A 434 25.60 50.27 68.70
N LEU A 435 25.40 48.95 68.67
CA LEU A 435 24.21 48.28 69.21
C LEU A 435 24.13 48.44 70.74
N SER A 436 22.91 48.44 71.26
CA SER A 436 22.65 48.48 72.71
C SER A 436 22.93 47.14 73.38
N ILE A 437 23.21 47.14 74.69
CA ILE A 437 23.31 45.92 75.51
C ILE A 437 22.08 45.02 75.29
N GLY A 438 22.31 43.72 75.09
CA GLY A 438 21.28 42.74 74.78
C GLY A 438 21.63 41.87 73.56
N THR A 439 20.67 41.04 73.16
CA THR A 439 20.77 40.15 72.00
C THR A 439 20.11 40.80 70.79
N HIS A 440 20.84 40.90 69.68
CA HIS A 440 20.35 41.30 68.38
C HIS A 440 20.47 40.10 67.44
N ILE A 441 19.48 39.91 66.58
CA ILE A 441 19.46 38.82 65.59
C ILE A 441 19.45 39.49 64.22
N PHE A 442 20.36 39.09 63.35
CA PHE A 442 20.42 39.56 61.96
C PHE A 442 20.21 38.39 61.02
N THR A 443 19.31 38.55 60.06
CA THR A 443 19.02 37.53 59.04
C THR A 443 19.30 38.10 57.67
N LEU A 444 20.21 37.48 56.91
CA LEU A 444 20.38 37.74 55.48
C LEU A 444 19.47 36.78 54.72
N ILE A 445 18.67 37.29 53.79
CA ILE A 445 17.89 36.51 52.82
C ILE A 445 18.37 36.90 51.42
N ILE A 446 18.67 35.91 50.59
CA ILE A 446 19.07 36.07 49.19
C ILE A 446 18.08 35.37 48.27
N TYR A 447 17.91 35.91 47.07
CA TYR A 447 16.94 35.49 46.07
C TYR A 447 17.59 35.41 44.67
N ASP A 448 17.16 34.46 43.87
CA ASP A 448 17.50 34.29 42.44
C ASP A 448 16.34 34.69 41.51
N ALA A 449 16.55 34.52 40.21
CA ALA A 449 15.58 34.80 39.15
C ALA A 449 14.57 33.66 38.92
N GLY A 450 14.88 32.41 39.31
CA GLY A 450 13.91 31.31 39.38
C GLY A 450 12.83 31.52 40.46
N GLY A 451 13.12 32.37 41.44
CA GLY A 451 12.26 32.65 42.60
C GLY A 451 12.56 31.75 43.80
N ASN A 452 13.68 31.01 43.79
CA ASN A 452 14.16 30.33 44.97
C ASN A 452 14.86 31.32 45.91
N SER A 453 15.20 30.86 47.11
CA SER A 453 15.86 31.70 48.12
C SER A 453 16.59 30.88 49.17
N ALA A 454 17.60 31.51 49.77
CA ALA A 454 18.32 30.99 50.92
C ALA A 454 18.46 32.07 51.99
N SER A 455 18.70 31.66 53.23
CA SER A 455 18.88 32.59 54.34
C SER A 455 19.77 32.04 55.42
N ASP A 456 20.45 32.94 56.13
CA ASP A 456 21.30 32.66 57.28
C ASP A 456 21.00 33.65 58.42
N GLU A 457 21.14 33.20 59.67
CA GLU A 457 20.83 33.96 60.88
C GLU A 457 22.05 34.02 61.82
N VAL A 458 22.45 35.23 62.20
CA VAL A 458 23.58 35.50 63.09
C VAL A 458 23.11 36.24 64.34
N THR A 459 23.48 35.71 65.50
CA THR A 459 23.21 36.32 66.80
C THR A 459 24.37 37.20 67.25
N VAL A 460 24.06 38.41 67.72
CA VAL A 460 25.03 39.39 68.25
C VAL A 460 24.67 39.72 69.70
N SER A 461 25.54 39.32 70.62
CA SER A 461 25.45 39.57 72.07
C SER A 461 26.29 40.80 72.45
N VAL A 462 25.65 41.87 72.92
CA VAL A 462 26.35 43.06 73.45
C VAL A 462 26.29 43.05 74.97
N VAL A 463 27.46 42.98 75.60
CA VAL A 463 27.62 42.86 77.07
C VAL A 463 28.22 44.10 77.71
N GLU A 464 28.07 44.25 79.03
CA GLU A 464 28.74 45.33 79.79
C GLU A 464 30.25 45.06 79.93
N ASP A 465 31.08 46.11 79.89
CA ASP A 465 32.51 46.02 80.20
C ASP A 465 32.74 45.87 81.71
N THR A 466 32.87 44.64 82.18
CA THR A 466 33.08 44.32 83.60
C THR A 466 34.52 44.56 84.05
N THR A 467 34.95 45.82 84.10
CA THR A 467 36.22 46.24 84.73
C THR A 467 36.19 46.04 86.25
N THR A 468 36.48 44.81 86.68
CA THR A 468 36.38 44.40 88.08
C THR A 468 37.59 44.89 88.88
N THR A 469 37.36 45.83 89.81
CA THR A 469 38.39 46.28 90.76
C THR A 469 38.57 45.24 91.87
N ILE A 470 39.80 44.76 92.08
CA ILE A 470 40.11 43.70 93.07
C ILE A 470 40.31 44.31 94.46
N GLU A 471 39.50 43.91 95.44
CA GLU A 471 39.84 43.99 96.87
C GLU A 471 39.95 42.60 97.51
N THR A 472 40.97 42.42 98.36
CA THR A 472 41.24 41.20 99.15
C THR A 472 40.48 41.24 100.49
N PRO A 473 39.97 40.11 101.03
CA PRO A 473 40.80 39.33 101.97
C PRO A 473 40.52 37.80 102.15
N THR A 474 41.60 37.01 102.29
CA THR A 474 42.00 36.23 103.51
C THR A 474 41.13 35.07 104.11
N SER A 475 41.48 33.81 103.69
CA SER A 475 41.95 32.66 104.54
C SER A 475 41.03 31.60 105.24
N ILE A 476 41.46 30.32 105.12
CA ILE A 476 41.24 29.06 105.93
C ILE A 476 39.78 28.52 106.06
N GLU A 477 39.45 27.21 106.10
CA GLU A 477 40.19 25.96 106.40
C GLU A 477 39.45 24.65 105.94
N SER A 478 40.20 23.58 105.55
CA SER A 478 39.87 22.11 105.62
C SER A 478 38.57 21.50 105.02
N SER A 479 38.50 20.24 104.53
CA SER A 479 39.51 19.17 104.24
C SER A 479 38.99 18.03 103.32
N THR A 480 39.93 17.24 102.76
CA THR A 480 39.88 15.77 102.48
C THR A 480 39.01 15.12 101.36
N THR A 481 39.73 14.60 100.33
CA THR A 481 39.65 13.23 99.70
C THR A 481 38.40 12.81 98.88
N GLN A 482 38.47 11.98 97.81
CA GLN A 482 39.59 11.28 97.11
C GLN A 482 39.17 10.87 95.66
N THR A 483 40.16 10.62 94.77
CA THR A 483 40.23 9.66 93.61
C THR A 483 38.93 8.97 93.11
N SER A 484 38.63 8.75 91.82
CA SER A 484 39.43 8.57 90.58
C SER A 484 38.45 8.35 89.36
N THR A 485 38.77 8.14 88.07
CA THR A 485 40.03 7.92 87.29
C THR A 485 39.82 8.20 85.78
N THR A 486 40.71 9.00 85.16
CA THR A 486 41.51 8.71 83.93
C THR A 486 40.84 8.08 82.67
N THR A 487 40.69 8.82 81.55
CA THR A 487 41.61 8.90 80.36
C THR A 487 41.36 7.81 79.29
N ASP A 488 41.74 7.94 78.00
CA ASP A 488 42.45 9.01 77.29
C ASP A 488 42.06 9.10 75.79
N GLN A 489 42.42 10.22 75.17
CA GLN A 489 42.51 10.46 73.71
C GLN A 489 43.86 9.84 73.19
N PRO A 490 44.46 10.12 71.99
CA PRO A 490 44.01 10.91 70.85
C PRO A 490 44.25 10.35 69.42
N ASP A 491 43.64 11.05 68.45
CA ASP A 491 44.20 11.58 67.19
C ASP A 491 44.52 10.78 65.89
N LEU A 492 43.99 11.39 64.81
CA LEU A 492 44.60 11.75 63.50
C LEU A 492 45.15 10.64 62.57
N ALA A 493 44.51 10.47 61.40
CA ALA A 493 44.88 11.18 60.16
C ALA A 493 44.22 10.56 58.88
N PHE A 494 43.86 11.41 57.90
CA PHE A 494 43.51 11.03 56.52
C PHE A 494 44.78 10.82 55.66
N PRO A 495 44.75 10.07 54.52
CA PRO A 495 44.52 10.73 53.20
C PRO A 495 43.89 9.89 52.03
N VAL A 496 43.08 10.58 51.19
CA VAL A 496 43.16 10.64 49.69
C VAL A 496 42.83 9.41 48.78
N LEU A 497 41.66 9.51 48.10
CA LEU A 497 41.38 9.41 46.62
C LEU A 497 41.67 8.13 45.77
N ILE A 498 40.65 7.66 45.01
CA ILE A 498 40.57 7.55 43.50
C ILE A 498 39.40 6.63 43.01
N LEU A 499 38.84 7.01 41.85
CA LEU A 499 37.76 6.45 40.98
C LEU A 499 37.49 4.92 40.95
N GLY A 500 36.24 4.55 40.62
CA GLY A 500 35.80 3.16 40.35
C GLY A 500 34.42 2.98 39.70
N THR A 501 34.29 3.40 38.44
CA THR A 501 33.19 3.26 37.45
C THR A 501 32.31 1.98 37.40
N MET A 502 31.04 2.18 36.99
CA MET A 502 30.22 1.39 36.03
C MET A 502 29.36 0.16 36.46
N ILE A 503 28.03 0.38 36.40
CA ILE A 503 27.03 -0.28 35.50
C ILE A 503 26.72 -1.81 35.59
N SER A 504 25.41 -2.08 35.45
CA SER A 504 24.72 -3.22 34.78
C SER A 504 23.97 -4.31 35.57
N THR A 505 22.63 -4.18 35.44
CA THR A 505 21.61 -5.17 35.01
C THR A 505 21.28 -6.42 35.85
N ALA A 506 19.97 -6.56 36.05
CA ALA A 506 19.31 -7.78 36.44
C ALA A 506 19.40 -8.86 35.35
N LEU A 507 19.29 -10.13 35.77
CA LEU A 507 19.14 -11.27 34.88
C LEU A 507 18.21 -12.29 35.54
N LEU A 508 16.90 -12.19 35.28
CA LEU A 508 15.92 -13.19 35.68
C LEU A 508 15.51 -14.00 34.45
N ALA A 509 16.04 -15.21 34.34
CA ALA A 509 15.69 -16.14 33.27
C ALA A 509 14.50 -17.02 33.67
N VAL A 510 13.49 -17.11 32.80
CA VAL A 510 12.45 -18.16 32.84
C VAL A 510 12.29 -18.75 31.44
N PHE A 511 12.13 -20.08 31.37
CA PHE A 511 12.30 -20.91 30.18
C PHE A 511 10.98 -21.15 29.41
N ILE A 512 11.04 -20.96 28.08
CA ILE A 512 10.54 -21.81 26.96
C ILE A 512 9.35 -22.79 27.22
N LEU A 513 8.28 -22.73 26.41
CA LEU A 513 7.81 -23.80 25.47
C LEU A 513 6.34 -23.67 24.96
N ALA A 514 6.17 -23.56 23.63
CA ALA A 514 5.17 -24.22 22.76
C ALA A 514 5.18 -23.49 21.38
N LYS A 515 5.74 -24.01 20.28
CA LYS A 515 5.53 -25.22 19.46
C LYS A 515 4.50 -25.02 18.33
N ARG A 516 5.00 -25.07 17.08
CA ARG A 516 4.26 -25.18 15.80
C ARG A 516 3.37 -26.42 15.73
N GLU A 517 2.24 -26.30 15.03
CA GLU A 517 1.73 -27.18 13.94
C GLU A 517 0.19 -27.05 13.83
N HIS A 518 -0.29 -26.37 12.80
CA HIS A 518 -1.05 -27.01 11.72
C HIS A 518 -1.16 -26.12 10.48
#